data_AF-A0A956YBJ1-F1
#
_entry.id   AF-A0A956YBJ1-F1
#
_cell.length_a   1.000
_cell.length_b   1.000
_cell.length_c   1.000
_cell.angle_alpha   90.00
_cell.angle_beta   90.00
_cell.angle_gamma   90.00
#
_symmetry.space_group_name_H-M   'P 1'
#
loop_
_entity.id
_entity.type
_entity.pdbx_description
1 polymer ?
#
loop_
_entity_poly.entity_id
_entity_poly.type
_entity_poly.pdbx_seq_one_letter_code
_entity_poly.pdbx_strand_id
1 'polypeptide(L)'
;IVREVDLQTENPTVRLLEIATTAPPSPRQFVSPEHATDIIFGRDIALNGYTLPAGTEYRAGEVVPISLQWQPLEIIASNYTVVMFLAAEDGFVVTQSQDRWPQMGFSPTSAWQPNVPVWDHHAIQLPAQIQPGEYQGWLALYDSSSGEVVRLPVTRGPTTQEGTAADLLRITVTAP
;
A
#
# COMPACT_ATOMS: atom_id res chain seq x y z
N ILE A 1 14.60 27.49 -7.13
CA ILE A 1 15.95 27.81 -7.67
C ILE A 1 16.66 26.47 -7.74
N VAL A 2 16.78 25.88 -8.92
CA VAL A 2 17.44 24.58 -9.10
C VAL A 2 18.93 24.78 -8.90
N ARG A 3 19.55 23.97 -8.03
CA ARG A 3 21.01 23.94 -7.89
C ARG A 3 21.46 22.51 -8.01
N GLU A 4 22.25 22.26 -9.05
CA GLU A 4 22.93 21.00 -9.28
C GLU A 4 24.09 20.88 -8.29
N VAL A 5 24.18 19.74 -7.59
CA VAL A 5 25.28 19.45 -6.66
C VAL A 5 25.92 18.16 -7.11
N ASP A 6 27.17 18.27 -7.54
CA ASP A 6 27.98 17.14 -7.98
C ASP A 6 28.54 16.42 -6.75
N LEU A 7 28.02 15.22 -6.50
CA LEU A 7 28.45 14.38 -5.38
C LEU A 7 29.56 13.46 -5.89
N GLN A 8 30.81 13.89 -5.72
CA GLN A 8 31.99 13.06 -5.98
C GLN A 8 32.13 11.96 -4.92
N THR A 9 31.25 10.96 -4.97
CA THR A 9 31.40 9.73 -4.17
C THR A 9 30.97 8.52 -4.99
N GLU A 10 31.91 7.59 -5.23
CA GLU A 10 31.64 6.24 -5.75
C GLU A 10 30.95 5.36 -4.70
N ASN A 11 29.79 5.80 -4.17
CA ASN A 11 29.04 5.07 -3.15
C ASN A 11 27.54 5.13 -3.46
N PRO A 12 26.86 4.00 -3.77
CA PRO A 12 25.54 3.99 -4.43
C PRO A 12 24.33 4.44 -3.57
N THR A 13 24.56 4.94 -2.35
CA THR A 13 23.50 5.06 -1.32
C THR A 13 23.01 6.49 -1.05
N VAL A 14 23.22 7.43 -1.98
CA VAL A 14 22.64 8.78 -1.84
C VAL A 14 21.41 8.92 -2.74
N ARG A 15 20.29 9.37 -2.15
CA ARG A 15 19.08 9.79 -2.86
C ARG A 15 18.71 11.17 -2.33
N LEU A 16 18.58 12.14 -3.22
CA LEU A 16 18.17 13.50 -2.89
C LEU A 16 16.64 13.53 -2.74
N LEU A 17 16.14 14.00 -1.60
CA LEU A 17 14.72 14.24 -1.38
C LEU A 17 14.52 15.73 -1.07
N GLU A 18 13.75 16.43 -1.90
CA GLU A 18 13.26 17.76 -1.56
C GLU A 18 12.04 17.63 -0.63
N ILE A 19 12.10 18.26 0.55
CA ILE A 19 11.01 18.27 1.53
C ILE A 19 10.61 19.72 1.85
N ALA A 20 9.30 19.97 1.94
CA ALA A 20 8.76 21.27 2.34
C ALA A 20 8.92 21.49 3.86
N THR A 21 9.31 22.69 4.28
CA THR A 21 9.51 23.08 5.68
C THR A 21 8.28 23.69 6.34
N THR A 22 7.09 23.52 5.76
CA THR A 22 5.82 23.92 6.39
C THR A 22 5.71 23.23 7.74
N ALA A 23 5.33 24.00 8.77
CA ALA A 23 5.22 23.49 10.14
C ALA A 23 4.41 22.18 10.14
N PRO A 24 4.92 21.11 10.77
CA PRO A 24 4.24 19.82 10.74
C PRO A 24 2.85 19.99 11.35
N PRO A 25 1.81 19.38 10.74
CA PRO A 25 0.52 19.25 11.43
C PRO A 25 0.76 18.65 12.82
N SER A 26 -0.03 19.08 13.80
CA SER A 26 0.21 18.76 15.22
C SER A 26 0.54 17.27 15.42
N PRO A 27 1.62 16.92 16.14
CA PRO A 27 2.15 15.55 16.21
C PRO A 27 1.25 14.52 16.94
N ARG A 28 -0.01 14.88 17.21
CA ARG A 28 -1.00 14.05 17.91
C ARG A 28 -2.36 13.99 17.21
N GLN A 29 -2.44 14.28 15.92
CA GLN A 29 -3.53 13.70 15.15
C GLN A 29 -3.13 12.27 14.85
N PHE A 30 -3.63 11.33 15.67
CA PHE A 30 -3.84 9.97 15.19
C PHE A 30 -4.87 10.08 14.08
N VAL A 31 -4.40 10.37 12.87
CA VAL A 31 -5.25 10.26 11.69
C VAL A 31 -5.62 8.79 11.65
N SER A 32 -6.88 8.50 11.93
CA SER A 32 -7.42 7.17 11.69
C SER A 32 -7.64 7.05 10.18
N PRO A 33 -7.47 5.85 9.60
CA PRO A 33 -7.86 5.65 8.22
C PRO A 33 -9.34 6.02 8.02
N GLU A 34 -9.66 6.53 6.83
CA GLU A 34 -11.04 6.90 6.46
C GLU A 34 -11.95 5.67 6.44
N HIS A 35 -11.39 4.53 6.04
CA HIS A 35 -12.06 3.23 5.99
C HIS A 35 -11.34 2.27 6.93
N ALA A 36 -11.94 2.03 8.10
CA ALA A 36 -11.43 1.04 9.05
C ALA A 36 -11.69 -0.39 8.56
N THR A 37 -10.78 -1.30 8.89
CA THR A 37 -10.88 -2.73 8.55
C THR A 37 -10.54 -3.61 9.75
N ASP A 38 -11.02 -4.85 9.72
CA ASP A 38 -10.72 -5.92 10.66
C ASP A 38 -9.93 -7.05 9.97
N ILE A 39 -9.08 -6.68 9.00
CA ILE A 39 -8.29 -7.59 8.18
C ILE A 39 -6.97 -7.91 8.86
N ILE A 40 -6.62 -9.19 8.90
CA ILE A 40 -5.34 -9.70 9.40
C ILE A 40 -4.66 -10.53 8.30
N PHE A 41 -3.40 -10.21 8.04
CA PHE A 41 -2.51 -10.98 7.18
C PHE A 41 -1.61 -11.87 8.03
N GLY A 42 -1.63 -13.18 7.75
CA GLY A 42 -0.98 -14.18 8.59
C GLY A 42 -1.65 -14.22 9.96
N ARG A 43 -0.83 -14.07 11.01
CA ARG A 43 -1.29 -13.93 12.38
C ARG A 43 -0.75 -12.67 13.08
N ASP A 44 0.19 -11.98 12.43
CA ASP A 44 1.05 -10.96 13.07
C ASP A 44 0.81 -9.54 12.53
N ILE A 45 0.07 -9.36 11.44
CA ILE A 45 -0.08 -8.06 10.75
C ILE A 45 -1.56 -7.74 10.57
N ALA A 46 -2.07 -6.79 11.34
CA ALA A 46 -3.39 -6.22 11.11
C ALA A 46 -3.31 -5.04 10.13
N LEU A 47 -4.31 -4.92 9.28
CA LEU A 47 -4.60 -3.69 8.55
C LEU A 47 -5.69 -2.97 9.34
N ASN A 48 -5.35 -1.83 9.95
CA ASN A 48 -6.33 -1.01 10.67
C ASN A 48 -7.30 -0.34 9.70
N GLY A 49 -6.85 -0.05 8.48
CA GLY A 49 -7.68 0.52 7.44
C GLY A 49 -6.89 1.20 6.34
N TYR A 50 -7.62 1.91 5.47
CA TYR A 50 -7.07 2.67 4.36
C TYR A 50 -7.76 4.02 4.15
N THR A 51 -7.11 4.87 3.37
CA THR A 51 -7.58 6.20 2.95
C THR A 51 -7.33 6.36 1.45
N LEU A 52 -8.29 6.98 0.76
CA LEU A 52 -8.20 7.34 -0.66
C LEU A 52 -8.17 8.87 -0.77
N PRO A 53 -6.98 9.51 -0.74
CA PRO A 53 -6.87 10.97 -0.64
C PRO A 53 -7.51 11.73 -1.79
N ALA A 54 -7.65 11.10 -2.96
CA ALA A 54 -8.26 11.66 -4.15
C ALA A 54 -9.73 11.22 -4.36
N GLY A 55 -10.31 10.50 -3.39
CA GLY A 55 -11.67 9.94 -3.48
C GLY A 55 -11.73 8.62 -4.24
N THR A 56 -12.92 8.27 -4.71
CA THR A 56 -13.22 6.98 -5.35
C THR A 56 -13.49 7.08 -6.86
N GLU A 57 -13.48 8.27 -7.44
CA GLU A 57 -13.74 8.50 -8.86
C GLU A 57 -12.46 8.95 -9.58
N TYR A 58 -12.14 8.28 -10.69
CA TYR A 58 -10.91 8.51 -11.45
C TYR A 58 -11.19 8.46 -12.95
N ARG A 59 -10.30 9.09 -13.74
CA ARG A 59 -10.29 8.99 -15.21
C ARG A 59 -9.24 7.99 -15.67
N ALA A 60 -9.41 7.48 -16.89
CA ALA A 60 -8.39 6.65 -17.53
C ALA A 60 -7.03 7.37 -17.59
N GLY A 61 -5.96 6.65 -17.26
CA GLY A 61 -4.61 7.21 -17.18
C GLY A 61 -4.27 7.97 -15.89
N GLU A 62 -5.21 8.17 -14.97
CA GLU A 62 -4.92 8.76 -13.66
C GLU A 62 -4.24 7.76 -12.71
N VAL A 63 -3.71 8.31 -11.61
CA VAL A 63 -3.10 7.54 -10.54
C VAL A 63 -4.08 7.48 -9.37
N VAL A 64 -4.27 6.29 -8.82
CA VAL A 64 -5.06 6.05 -7.61
C VAL A 64 -4.10 6.05 -6.41
N PRO A 65 -4.02 7.15 -5.63
CA PRO A 65 -3.24 7.16 -4.39
C PRO A 65 -3.98 6.40 -3.28
N ILE A 66 -3.27 5.53 -2.58
CA ILE A 66 -3.84 4.71 -1.50
C ILE A 66 -2.90 4.82 -0.30
N SER A 67 -3.45 5.15 0.86
CA SER A 67 -2.71 5.14 2.13
C SER A 67 -3.23 4.01 3.00
N LEU A 68 -2.34 3.10 3.40
CA LEU A 68 -2.63 1.96 4.26
C LEU A 68 -2.09 2.25 5.66
N GLN A 69 -2.86 1.90 6.69
CA GLN A 69 -2.38 1.91 8.06
C GLN A 69 -2.30 0.48 8.59
N TRP A 70 -1.08 0.04 8.83
CA TRP A 70 -0.76 -1.28 9.37
C TRP A 70 -0.60 -1.22 10.90
N GLN A 71 -0.85 -2.34 11.55
CA GLN A 71 -0.60 -2.57 12.97
C GLN A 71 0.10 -3.93 13.14
N PRO A 72 1.39 -3.94 13.49
CA PRO A 72 2.08 -5.17 13.88
C PRO A 72 1.51 -5.64 15.22
N LEU A 73 1.01 -6.87 15.28
CA LEU A 73 0.45 -7.47 16.51
C LEU A 73 1.56 -8.09 17.36
N GLU A 74 2.59 -8.62 16.70
CA GLU A 74 3.79 -9.23 17.30
C GLU A 74 5.06 -8.82 16.54
N ILE A 75 6.22 -9.32 16.97
CA ILE A 75 7.47 -9.15 16.24
C ILE A 75 7.39 -9.94 14.93
N ILE A 76 7.64 -9.27 13.81
CA ILE A 76 7.61 -9.88 12.49
C ILE A 76 9.03 -10.30 12.10
N ALA A 77 9.24 -11.57 11.76
CA ALA A 77 10.56 -12.08 11.39
C ALA A 77 10.94 -11.83 9.93
N SER A 78 9.95 -11.84 9.02
CA SER A 78 10.15 -11.71 7.57
C SER A 78 9.89 -10.29 7.06
N ASN A 79 10.46 -9.98 5.89
CA ASN A 79 10.13 -8.78 5.13
C ASN A 79 9.10 -9.12 4.06
N TYR A 80 7.87 -8.63 4.24
CA TYR A 80 6.79 -8.86 3.28
C TYR A 80 6.73 -7.75 2.25
N THR A 81 6.48 -8.15 1.02
CA THR A 81 6.15 -7.26 -0.09
C THR A 81 4.66 -7.04 -0.13
N VAL A 82 4.27 -5.76 -0.25
CA VAL A 82 2.89 -5.34 -0.45
C VAL A 82 2.62 -5.24 -1.94
N VAL A 83 1.53 -5.88 -2.37
CA VAL A 83 1.01 -5.75 -3.74
C VAL A 83 -0.48 -5.45 -3.68
N MET A 84 -0.91 -4.49 -4.47
CA MET A 84 -2.32 -4.18 -4.70
C MET A 84 -2.64 -4.35 -6.17
N PHE A 85 -3.83 -4.84 -6.47
CA PHE A 85 -4.28 -4.99 -7.85
C PHE A 85 -5.74 -4.62 -8.00
N LEU A 86 -6.08 -4.06 -9.16
CA LEU A 86 -7.45 -3.75 -9.54
C LEU A 86 -7.95 -4.85 -10.46
N ALA A 87 -9.14 -5.36 -10.17
CA ALA A 87 -9.84 -6.32 -11.00
C ALA A 87 -11.18 -5.73 -11.49
N ALA A 88 -11.56 -6.09 -12.71
CA ALA A 88 -12.89 -5.81 -13.24
C ALA A 88 -13.94 -6.74 -12.59
N GLU A 89 -15.23 -6.50 -12.87
CA GLU A 89 -16.34 -7.28 -12.32
C GLU A 89 -16.27 -8.79 -12.67
N ASP A 90 -15.70 -9.11 -13.82
CA ASP A 90 -15.45 -10.49 -14.28
C ASP A 90 -14.25 -11.17 -13.58
N GLY A 91 -13.57 -10.46 -12.67
CA GLY A 91 -12.45 -10.95 -11.89
C GLY A 91 -11.09 -10.84 -12.59
N PHE A 92 -11.03 -10.32 -13.82
CA PHE A 92 -9.74 -10.13 -14.50
C PHE A 92 -8.98 -8.94 -13.92
N VAL A 93 -7.72 -9.17 -13.56
CA VAL A 93 -6.80 -8.11 -13.12
C VAL A 93 -6.48 -7.19 -14.29
N VAL A 94 -6.75 -5.90 -14.13
CA VAL A 94 -6.52 -4.88 -15.16
C VAL A 94 -5.22 -4.09 -14.95
N THR A 95 -4.79 -3.94 -13.70
CA THR A 95 -3.52 -3.30 -13.35
C THR A 95 -3.13 -3.67 -11.92
N GLN A 96 -1.85 -3.48 -11.58
CA GLN A 96 -1.34 -3.66 -10.23
C GLN A 96 -0.37 -2.54 -9.85
N SER A 97 -0.18 -2.35 -8.55
CA SER A 97 0.87 -1.50 -8.01
C SER A 97 2.25 -2.08 -8.31
N GLN A 98 3.27 -1.27 -8.07
CA GLN A 98 4.63 -1.80 -7.96
C GLN A 98 4.74 -2.67 -6.69
N ASP A 99 5.38 -3.82 -6.85
CA ASP A 99 5.71 -4.72 -5.75
C ASP A 99 6.85 -4.12 -4.94
N ARG A 100 6.58 -3.78 -3.68
CA ARG A 100 7.60 -3.20 -2.79
C ARG A 100 7.33 -3.52 -1.33
N TRP A 101 8.40 -3.48 -0.54
CA TRP A 101 8.27 -3.39 0.91
C TRP A 101 7.58 -2.08 1.32
N PRO A 102 6.95 -2.05 2.51
CA PRO A 102 6.29 -0.85 3.01
C PRO A 102 7.21 0.38 3.10
N GLN A 103 6.58 1.55 3.09
CA GLN A 103 7.23 2.86 3.10
C GLN A 103 8.31 2.97 2.02
N MET A 104 7.98 2.58 0.80
CA MET A 104 8.88 2.65 -0.36
C MET A 104 10.20 1.88 -0.15
N GLY A 105 10.20 0.85 0.70
CA GLY A 105 11.38 0.07 1.05
C GLY A 105 12.20 0.59 2.22
N PHE A 106 11.85 1.74 2.82
CA PHE A 106 12.59 2.32 3.94
C PHE A 106 12.20 1.72 5.30
N SER A 107 11.05 1.05 5.40
CA SER A 107 10.59 0.43 6.64
C SER A 107 10.08 -0.99 6.35
N PRO A 108 10.99 -1.96 6.16
CA PRO A 108 10.60 -3.35 5.97
C PRO A 108 9.83 -3.87 7.19
N THR A 109 8.96 -4.86 7.00
CA THR A 109 8.05 -5.33 8.07
C THR A 109 8.79 -5.88 9.30
N SER A 110 10.01 -6.44 9.14
CA SER A 110 10.82 -6.87 10.30
C SER A 110 11.36 -5.74 11.18
N ALA A 111 11.36 -4.50 10.68
CA ALA A 111 11.76 -3.32 11.45
C ALA A 111 10.61 -2.71 12.27
N TRP A 112 9.38 -3.22 12.07
CA TRP A 112 8.20 -2.69 12.74
C TRP A 112 8.18 -3.07 14.21
N GLN A 113 7.75 -2.12 15.05
CA GLN A 113 7.59 -2.36 16.48
C GLN A 113 6.18 -2.87 16.78
N PRO A 114 6.01 -3.91 17.61
CA PRO A 114 4.70 -4.38 18.02
C PRO A 114 3.84 -3.24 18.57
N ASN A 115 2.59 -3.22 18.14
CA ASN A 115 1.56 -2.26 18.50
C ASN A 115 1.79 -0.79 18.11
N VAL A 116 2.79 -0.50 17.27
CA VAL A 116 3.03 0.85 16.72
C VAL A 116 2.44 0.93 15.30
N PRO A 117 1.44 1.79 15.04
CA PRO A 117 0.86 1.93 13.71
C PRO A 117 1.89 2.39 12.68
N VAL A 118 1.84 1.81 11.49
CA VAL A 118 2.73 2.15 10.37
C VAL A 118 1.89 2.62 9.19
N TRP A 119 2.06 3.89 8.79
CA TRP A 119 1.52 4.41 7.55
C TRP A 119 2.38 4.00 6.37
N ASP A 120 1.73 3.58 5.29
CA ASP A 120 2.35 3.08 4.07
C ASP A 120 1.57 3.57 2.85
N HIS A 121 2.26 4.23 1.92
CA HIS A 121 1.63 4.92 0.80
C HIS A 121 1.95 4.21 -0.51
N HIS A 122 0.90 3.95 -1.28
CA HIS A 122 0.96 3.28 -2.57
C HIS A 122 0.22 4.07 -3.63
N ALA A 123 0.50 3.70 -4.87
CA ALA A 123 -0.12 4.25 -6.05
C ALA A 123 -0.34 3.14 -7.07
N ILE A 124 -1.52 3.14 -7.69
CA ILE A 124 -1.82 2.30 -8.85
C ILE A 124 -2.02 3.21 -10.05
N GLN A 125 -1.24 2.97 -11.12
CA GLN A 125 -1.41 3.65 -12.39
C GLN A 125 -2.56 2.98 -13.16
N LEU A 126 -3.61 3.74 -13.47
CA LEU A 126 -4.68 3.27 -14.34
C LEU A 126 -4.18 3.23 -15.79
N PRO A 127 -4.44 2.14 -16.54
CA PRO A 127 -4.16 2.10 -17.97
C PRO A 127 -4.88 3.23 -18.72
N ALA A 128 -4.28 3.79 -19.76
CA ALA A 128 -4.91 4.85 -20.55
C ALA A 128 -6.14 4.35 -21.34
N GLN A 129 -6.25 3.04 -21.57
CA GLN A 129 -7.35 2.40 -22.31
C GLN A 129 -8.32 1.62 -21.40
N ILE A 130 -8.21 1.79 -20.07
CA ILE A 130 -9.16 1.20 -19.13
C ILE A 130 -10.58 1.68 -19.46
N GLN A 131 -11.54 0.76 -19.40
CA GLN A 131 -12.93 1.10 -19.71
C GLN A 131 -13.59 1.79 -18.52
N PRO A 132 -14.59 2.67 -18.75
CA PRO A 132 -15.40 3.18 -17.66
C PRO A 132 -16.16 2.05 -16.95
N GLY A 133 -16.27 2.12 -15.63
CA GLY A 133 -16.91 1.09 -14.82
C GLY A 133 -16.40 1.04 -13.39
N GLU A 134 -16.92 0.10 -12.62
CA GLU A 134 -16.46 -0.17 -11.25
C GLU A 134 -15.33 -1.19 -11.23
N TYR A 135 -14.32 -0.94 -10.41
CA TYR A 135 -13.17 -1.81 -10.24
C TYR A 135 -12.96 -2.15 -8.76
N GLN A 136 -12.62 -3.41 -8.51
CA GLN A 136 -12.38 -3.94 -7.18
C GLN A 136 -10.89 -3.94 -6.90
N GLY A 137 -10.48 -3.31 -5.80
CA GLY A 137 -9.10 -3.28 -5.34
C GLY A 137 -8.83 -4.36 -4.32
N TRP A 138 -7.81 -5.14 -4.59
CA TRP A 138 -7.36 -6.25 -3.76
C TRP A 138 -5.97 -6.00 -3.23
N LEU A 139 -5.68 -6.54 -2.05
CA LEU A 139 -4.41 -6.36 -1.34
C LEU A 139 -3.85 -7.71 -0.90
N ALA A 140 -2.56 -7.94 -1.13
CA ALA A 140 -1.86 -9.13 -0.66
C ALA A 140 -0.48 -8.77 -0.10
N LEU A 141 -0.05 -9.58 0.88
CA LEU A 141 1.33 -9.59 1.39
C LEU A 141 1.97 -10.91 0.99
N TYR A 142 3.22 -10.87 0.55
CA TYR A 142 3.97 -12.09 0.25
C TYR A 142 5.43 -12.00 0.65
N ASP A 143 6.02 -13.16 0.95
CA ASP A 143 7.46 -13.36 1.08
C ASP A 143 7.98 -13.96 -0.23
N SER A 144 9.16 -13.52 -0.66
CA SER A 144 9.87 -14.05 -1.84
C SER A 144 11.35 -14.29 -1.58
N SER A 145 11.79 -14.20 -0.32
CA SER A 145 13.19 -14.33 0.08
C SER A 145 13.77 -15.74 -0.17
N SER A 146 12.93 -16.77 -0.18
CA SER A 146 13.31 -18.15 -0.48
C SER A 146 13.38 -18.47 -1.98
N GLY A 147 13.04 -17.52 -2.85
CA GLY A 147 12.90 -17.73 -4.30
C GLY A 147 11.53 -18.26 -4.73
N GLU A 148 10.66 -18.63 -3.78
CA GLU A 148 9.25 -18.92 -4.00
C GLU A 148 8.38 -17.78 -3.47
N VAL A 149 7.33 -17.41 -4.21
CA VAL A 149 6.34 -16.41 -3.75
C VAL A 149 5.31 -17.07 -2.85
N VAL A 150 5.38 -16.79 -1.56
CA VAL A 150 4.45 -17.30 -0.55
C VAL A 150 3.57 -16.16 -0.05
N ARG A 151 2.29 -16.17 -0.39
CA ARG A 151 1.32 -15.18 0.09
C ARG A 151 0.83 -15.51 1.50
N LEU A 152 0.65 -14.49 2.32
CA LEU A 152 0.06 -14.64 3.65
C LEU A 152 -1.44 -14.95 3.55
N PRO A 153 -1.97 -15.84 4.41
CA PRO A 153 -3.41 -16.04 4.52
C PRO A 153 -4.07 -14.77 5.05
N VAL A 154 -5.30 -14.52 4.63
CA VAL A 154 -6.12 -13.37 5.01
C VAL A 154 -7.28 -13.85 5.87
N THR A 155 -7.46 -13.18 7.02
CA THR A 155 -8.64 -13.34 7.87
C THR A 155 -9.34 -12.00 8.00
N ARG A 156 -10.68 -11.99 7.90
CA ARG A 156 -11.54 -10.84 8.16
C ARG A 156 -12.44 -11.12 9.35
N GLY A 157 -12.39 -10.24 10.34
CA GLY A 157 -13.12 -10.43 11.59
C GLY A 157 -12.64 -11.67 12.36
N PRO A 158 -13.45 -12.19 13.30
CA PRO A 158 -12.99 -13.22 14.22
C PRO A 158 -12.78 -14.60 13.59
N THR A 159 -13.36 -14.88 12.41
CA THR A 159 -13.45 -16.27 11.90
C THR A 159 -13.43 -16.44 10.39
N THR A 160 -13.47 -15.38 9.57
CA THR A 160 -13.65 -15.54 8.12
C THR A 160 -12.30 -15.57 7.41
N GLN A 161 -11.89 -16.73 6.89
CA GLN A 161 -10.71 -16.83 6.04
C GLN A 161 -11.08 -16.43 4.59
N GLU A 162 -10.38 -15.45 4.02
CA GLU A 162 -10.66 -14.91 2.66
C GLU A 162 -9.69 -15.43 1.59
N GLY A 163 -8.82 -16.37 1.94
CA GLY A 163 -7.77 -16.86 1.05
C GLY A 163 -6.44 -16.15 1.31
N THR A 164 -5.80 -15.60 0.28
CA THR A 164 -4.47 -14.95 0.39
C THR A 164 -4.42 -13.54 -0.20
N ALA A 165 -5.58 -12.94 -0.46
CA ALA A 165 -5.73 -11.55 -0.88
C ALA A 165 -7.05 -11.01 -0.31
N ALA A 166 -7.04 -9.79 0.19
CA ALA A 166 -8.20 -9.14 0.79
C ALA A 166 -8.90 -8.25 -0.25
N ASP A 167 -10.23 -8.38 -0.41
CA ASP A 167 -11.04 -7.39 -1.12
C ASP A 167 -11.10 -6.12 -0.28
N LEU A 168 -10.43 -5.05 -0.71
CA LEU A 168 -10.13 -3.89 0.12
C LEU A 168 -11.01 -2.69 -0.20
N LEU A 169 -11.14 -2.34 -1.48
CA LEU A 169 -11.72 -1.07 -1.89
C LEU A 169 -12.45 -1.18 -3.23
N ARG A 170 -13.28 -0.18 -3.52
CA ARG A 170 -13.93 0.00 -4.82
C ARG A 170 -13.61 1.39 -5.37
N ILE A 171 -13.33 1.47 -6.67
CA ILE A 171 -13.21 2.74 -7.40
C ILE A 171 -14.11 2.71 -8.64
N THR A 172 -14.48 3.90 -9.09
CA THR A 172 -15.21 4.10 -10.34
C THR A 172 -14.30 4.82 -11.33
N VAL A 173 -14.13 4.23 -12.51
CA VAL A 173 -13.51 4.91 -13.64
C VAL A 173 -14.60 5.57 -14.47
N THR A 174 -14.51 6.88 -14.65
CA THR A 174 -15.45 7.65 -15.47
C THR A 174 -14.99 7.75 -16.91
N ALA A 175 -15.93 8.01 -17.81
CA ALA A 175 -15.59 8.45 -19.16
C ALA A 175 -14.78 9.77 -19.12
N PRO A 176 -13.90 10.01 -20.11
CA PRO A 176 -13.07 11.21 -20.17
C PRO A 176 -13.87 12.52 -20.26
#